data_AF-A0A916B8S0-F1
#
_entry.id   AF-A0A916B8S0-F1
#
_cell.length_a   1.000
_cell.length_b   1.000
_cell.length_c   1.000
_cell.angle_alpha   90.00
_cell.angle_beta   90.00
_cell.angle_gamma   90.00
#
_symmetry.space_group_name_H-M   'P 1'
#
loop_
_entity.id
_entity.type
_entity.pdbx_description
1 polymer ?
#
loop_
_entity_poly.entity_id
_entity_poly.type
_entity_poly.pdbx_seq_one_letter_code
_entity_poly.pdbx_strand_id
1 'polypeptide(L)'
;YGPFATSASRSRLRLPRTTRLALRASLAGSVGFAEIEHGVDETHHVAPGYSADLLMRWGDPVVPDAPAFDPNRQSADAQRGQFGYNNDFIGYIPLPLGADNSEHGLLCINHEYTSREVMFPGLGKNNDPKDKHKGITREIVAIEMACHGGSIIEIEKHNGKWRVVPDSKYARRITALDTPIAVSGPAAGHPRLRTSADPTGKRVIGTLGNCAGGITPWGTYLMTEENVHGYFSGDWEHHPRRTPADHDDGKSNPGGESIPMEGHPEKANYTRYGVPGGSYAWGRFHRRFDINAEPNEANRFGWIVEVDPLDPASTPVKRTALGRFRHEGTESIVNGDGRLVLYSGDDQPFEYLYRFVSAGRVAPDNRAANRDLLDQGALFVARFHPEGTLTWALDLRRERIDPGKRVPRPGGRADRGPARGRCAPGYAHGPYGGRGAQSSQRPCLRDAQQEFQTQAGSGRSGEPAGG
;
A
#
# COMPACT_ATOMS: atom_id res chain seq x y z
N TYR A 1 -23.58 26.79 -25.55
CA TYR A 1 -23.71 28.05 -26.31
C TYR A 1 -24.22 29.14 -25.37
N GLY A 2 -23.52 30.29 -25.30
CA GLY A 2 -23.97 31.52 -24.62
C GLY A 2 -23.41 31.77 -23.20
N PRO A 3 -22.72 32.90 -22.92
CA PRO A 3 -21.89 33.11 -21.73
C PRO A 3 -22.59 33.90 -20.61
N PHE A 4 -22.17 33.68 -19.35
CA PHE A 4 -22.38 34.64 -18.26
C PHE A 4 -21.04 35.13 -17.72
N ALA A 5 -20.88 36.46 -17.79
CA ALA A 5 -19.74 37.21 -17.30
C ALA A 5 -19.82 37.45 -15.78
N THR A 6 -18.68 37.49 -15.13
CA THR A 6 -18.50 38.22 -13.87
C THR A 6 -17.42 39.28 -14.03
N SER A 7 -17.72 40.46 -13.50
CA SER A 7 -17.06 41.73 -13.74
C SER A 7 -15.73 41.87 -13.00
N ALA A 8 -14.70 42.35 -13.71
CA ALA A 8 -13.53 42.98 -13.10
C ALA A 8 -13.39 44.41 -13.67
N SER A 9 -13.49 45.40 -12.79
CA SER A 9 -13.32 46.83 -13.10
C SER A 9 -11.90 47.10 -13.63
N ARG A 10 -11.80 47.76 -14.79
CA ARG A 10 -10.54 48.27 -15.36
C ARG A 10 -10.45 49.77 -15.14
N SER A 11 -9.57 50.21 -14.26
CA SER A 11 -9.05 51.58 -14.27
C SER A 11 -7.72 51.57 -15.03
N ARG A 12 -7.69 52.18 -16.23
CA ARG A 12 -6.47 52.36 -17.01
C ARG A 12 -5.77 53.64 -16.53
N LEU A 13 -4.59 53.50 -15.93
CA LEU A 13 -3.61 54.58 -15.87
C LEU A 13 -2.39 54.13 -16.71
N ARG A 14 -2.10 54.86 -17.78
CA ARG A 14 -0.88 54.69 -18.58
C ARG A 14 0.21 55.58 -17.97
N LEU A 15 1.37 55.01 -17.65
CA LEU A 15 2.63 55.71 -17.43
C LEU A 15 3.73 55.07 -18.31
N PRO A 16 4.77 55.83 -18.69
CA PRO A 16 5.63 55.54 -19.83
C PRO A 16 6.69 54.46 -19.56
N ARG A 17 7.19 53.86 -20.66
CA ARG A 17 8.30 52.90 -20.69
C ARG A 17 9.58 53.54 -20.14
N THR A 18 10.19 52.95 -19.11
CA THR A 18 11.65 52.91 -18.90
C THR A 18 11.99 51.90 -17.79
N THR A 19 13.09 51.17 -18.00
CA THR A 19 13.83 50.37 -17.00
C THR A 19 13.09 49.22 -16.28
N ARG A 20 12.78 48.15 -17.01
CA ARG A 20 12.79 46.78 -16.43
C ARG A 20 14.21 46.23 -16.50
N LEU A 21 15.07 46.65 -15.57
CA LEU A 21 16.26 45.89 -15.21
C LEU A 21 16.57 46.16 -13.74
N ALA A 22 16.98 45.08 -13.07
CA ALA A 22 17.52 44.99 -11.72
C ALA A 22 16.51 44.81 -10.55
N LEU A 23 16.51 43.55 -10.11
CA LEU A 23 16.60 43.10 -8.72
C LEU A 23 15.31 42.89 -7.92
N ARG A 24 14.86 41.62 -7.89
CA ARG A 24 14.26 40.86 -6.77
C ARG A 24 13.94 39.45 -7.32
N ALA A 25 14.50 38.33 -6.89
CA ALA A 25 15.38 38.00 -5.79
C ALA A 25 16.24 36.80 -6.21
N SER A 26 17.54 36.86 -5.94
CA SER A 26 18.42 35.70 -5.91
C SER A 26 18.13 34.87 -4.67
N LEU A 27 18.14 33.54 -4.82
CA LEU A 27 17.90 32.46 -3.83
C LEU A 27 16.48 31.87 -3.78
N ALA A 28 16.01 31.35 -4.91
CA ALA A 28 15.14 30.18 -4.98
C ALA A 28 15.50 29.47 -6.31
N GLY A 29 16.25 28.37 -6.24
CA GLY A 29 16.81 27.71 -7.42
C GLY A 29 15.74 27.44 -8.48
N SER A 30 15.88 28.08 -9.63
CA SER A 30 15.03 27.80 -10.79
C SER A 30 15.22 26.34 -11.18
N VAL A 31 14.12 25.59 -11.27
CA VAL A 31 14.10 24.28 -11.91
C VAL A 31 14.78 24.42 -13.28
N GLY A 32 15.88 23.69 -13.49
CA GLY A 32 16.85 23.95 -14.57
C GLY A 32 16.46 23.43 -15.96
N PHE A 33 15.21 23.06 -16.18
CA PHE A 33 14.72 22.52 -17.44
C PHE A 33 13.51 23.32 -17.94
N ALA A 34 13.30 23.32 -19.26
CA ALA A 34 12.12 23.92 -19.86
C ALA A 34 10.90 23.01 -19.61
N GLU A 35 9.83 23.58 -19.06
CA GLU A 35 8.55 22.89 -18.89
C GLU A 35 8.02 22.38 -20.25
N ILE A 36 7.55 21.14 -20.28
CA ILE A 36 6.95 20.52 -21.47
C ILE A 36 5.47 20.90 -21.60
N GLU A 37 4.94 20.89 -22.81
CA GLU A 37 3.51 21.09 -23.04
C GLU A 37 2.70 19.89 -22.54
N HIS A 38 1.55 20.15 -21.91
CA HIS A 38 0.64 19.10 -21.47
C HIS A 38 -0.09 18.47 -22.67
N GLY A 39 -0.01 17.15 -22.81
CA GLY A 39 -0.64 16.39 -23.88
C GLY A 39 -0.72 14.90 -23.58
N VAL A 40 -1.45 14.16 -24.42
CA VAL A 40 -1.58 12.70 -24.36
C VAL A 40 -1.37 12.15 -25.77
N ASP A 41 -0.34 11.34 -25.94
CA ASP A 41 -0.06 10.59 -27.16
C ASP A 41 0.66 9.27 -26.82
N GLU A 42 1.16 8.58 -27.84
CA GLU A 42 1.79 7.25 -27.72
C GLU A 42 3.26 7.30 -27.24
N THR A 43 3.83 8.50 -27.02
CA THR A 43 5.25 8.69 -26.75
C THR A 43 5.51 9.28 -25.36
N HIS A 44 6.64 8.91 -24.76
CA HIS A 44 7.09 9.46 -23.49
C HIS A 44 7.93 10.71 -23.74
N HIS A 45 7.39 11.88 -23.40
CA HIS A 45 8.05 13.18 -23.62
C HIS A 45 8.88 13.60 -22.40
N VAL A 46 10.10 14.08 -22.66
CA VAL A 46 10.99 14.68 -21.65
C VAL A 46 11.44 16.07 -22.10
N ALA A 47 11.89 16.91 -21.16
CA ALA A 47 12.35 18.26 -21.46
C ALA A 47 13.56 18.25 -22.45
N PRO A 48 13.73 19.29 -23.28
CA PRO A 48 14.89 19.39 -24.18
C PRO A 48 16.22 19.22 -23.44
N GLY A 49 17.12 18.40 -23.99
CA GLY A 49 18.42 18.05 -23.40
C GLY A 49 18.40 16.85 -22.45
N TYR A 50 17.22 16.25 -22.21
CA TYR A 50 17.07 15.02 -21.44
C TYR A 50 16.72 13.84 -22.35
N SER A 51 16.93 12.63 -21.84
CA SER A 51 16.55 11.36 -22.48
C SER A 51 15.91 10.42 -21.46
N ALA A 52 14.97 9.61 -21.90
CA ALA A 52 14.44 8.48 -21.14
C ALA A 52 14.86 7.18 -21.83
N ASP A 53 15.51 6.29 -21.07
CA ASP A 53 15.88 4.96 -21.52
C ASP A 53 15.05 3.93 -20.75
N LEU A 54 14.68 2.85 -21.43
CA LEU A 54 13.99 1.72 -20.80
C LEU A 54 15.01 0.86 -20.03
N LEU A 55 14.78 0.68 -18.73
CA LEU A 55 15.62 -0.17 -17.87
C LEU A 55 15.09 -1.61 -17.77
N MET A 56 13.82 -1.78 -17.42
CA MET A 56 13.11 -3.07 -17.33
C MET A 56 11.64 -2.93 -17.68
N ARG A 57 11.02 -4.03 -18.11
CA ARG A 57 9.59 -4.20 -18.40
C ARG A 57 9.03 -5.37 -17.63
N TRP A 58 7.71 -5.41 -17.48
CA TRP A 58 7.01 -6.64 -17.09
C TRP A 58 7.51 -7.82 -17.93
N GLY A 59 7.82 -8.92 -17.25
CA GLY A 59 8.29 -10.15 -17.88
C GLY A 59 9.80 -10.24 -18.07
N ASP A 60 10.54 -9.13 -18.04
CA ASP A 60 12.01 -9.18 -18.18
C ASP A 60 12.62 -10.05 -17.04
N PRO A 61 13.62 -10.91 -17.33
CA PRO A 61 14.25 -11.76 -16.32
C PRO A 61 14.78 -10.97 -15.12
N VAL A 62 14.46 -11.41 -13.89
CA VAL A 62 15.00 -10.85 -12.64
C VAL A 62 16.01 -11.81 -12.04
N VAL A 63 15.59 -13.03 -11.71
CA VAL A 63 16.49 -14.03 -11.11
C VAL A 63 17.30 -14.75 -12.21
N PRO A 64 18.47 -15.30 -11.88
CA PRO A 64 19.22 -16.15 -12.80
C PRO A 64 18.33 -17.25 -13.40
N ASP A 65 18.54 -17.57 -14.67
CA ASP A 65 17.80 -18.58 -15.44
C ASP A 65 16.29 -18.33 -15.64
N ALA A 66 15.76 -17.16 -15.24
CA ALA A 66 14.38 -16.82 -15.57
C ALA A 66 14.18 -16.77 -17.09
N PRO A 67 13.15 -17.44 -17.63
CA PRO A 67 12.96 -17.54 -19.07
C PRO A 67 12.64 -16.17 -19.67
N ALA A 68 12.95 -15.99 -20.96
CA ALA A 68 12.51 -14.82 -21.71
C ALA A 68 10.98 -14.73 -21.72
N PHE A 69 10.47 -13.50 -21.64
CA PHE A 69 9.03 -13.26 -21.62
C PHE A 69 8.37 -13.56 -22.96
N ASP A 70 7.28 -14.32 -22.92
CA ASP A 70 6.36 -14.52 -24.05
C ASP A 70 4.93 -14.19 -23.57
N PRO A 71 4.36 -13.04 -23.98
CA PRO A 71 3.02 -12.64 -23.54
C PRO A 71 1.93 -13.61 -24.01
N ASN A 72 2.18 -14.43 -25.03
CA ASN A 72 1.21 -15.42 -25.53
C ASN A 72 1.39 -16.80 -24.87
N ARG A 73 2.46 -17.00 -24.09
CA ARG A 73 2.80 -18.28 -23.43
C ARG A 73 3.24 -18.09 -21.99
N GLN A 74 2.51 -17.25 -21.26
CA GLN A 74 2.75 -16.99 -19.84
C GLN A 74 2.54 -18.25 -19.00
N SER A 75 3.30 -18.37 -17.90
CA SER A 75 3.06 -19.35 -16.85
C SER A 75 3.45 -18.77 -15.49
N ALA A 76 2.82 -19.25 -14.42
CA ALA A 76 3.15 -18.80 -13.07
C ALA A 76 4.60 -19.13 -12.70
N ASP A 77 5.11 -20.28 -13.16
CA ASP A 77 6.49 -20.72 -12.92
C ASP A 77 7.51 -19.80 -13.59
N ALA A 78 7.28 -19.40 -14.84
CA ALA A 78 8.12 -18.40 -15.50
C ALA A 78 8.02 -17.04 -14.79
N GLN A 79 6.79 -16.60 -14.50
CA GLN A 79 6.53 -15.30 -13.90
C GLN A 79 7.16 -15.14 -12.53
N ARG A 80 7.35 -16.21 -11.74
CA ARG A 80 8.07 -16.19 -10.45
C ARG A 80 9.51 -15.71 -10.55
N GLY A 81 10.15 -15.85 -11.71
CA GLY A 81 11.52 -15.38 -11.95
C GLY A 81 11.62 -14.06 -12.72
N GLN A 82 10.52 -13.58 -13.27
CA GLN A 82 10.47 -12.40 -14.16
C GLN A 82 10.03 -11.15 -13.41
N PHE A 83 10.25 -9.97 -13.95
CA PHE A 83 9.77 -8.71 -13.40
C PHE A 83 8.23 -8.69 -13.36
N GLY A 84 7.65 -8.23 -12.26
CA GLY A 84 6.21 -8.22 -12.06
C GLY A 84 5.47 -7.18 -12.91
N TYR A 85 4.16 -7.07 -12.68
CA TYR A 85 3.26 -6.21 -13.47
C TYR A 85 2.87 -4.94 -12.69
N ASN A 86 2.69 -3.83 -13.41
CA ASN A 86 2.41 -2.50 -12.86
C ASN A 86 3.38 -2.15 -11.74
N ASN A 87 4.63 -1.91 -12.12
CA ASN A 87 5.63 -1.46 -11.16
C ASN A 87 5.20 -0.14 -10.52
N ASP A 88 5.31 -0.07 -9.19
CA ASP A 88 5.00 1.14 -8.44
C ASP A 88 6.26 1.66 -7.72
N PHE A 89 6.32 1.63 -6.39
CA PHE A 89 7.46 2.15 -5.63
C PHE A 89 8.80 1.70 -6.20
N ILE A 90 9.75 2.63 -6.26
CA ILE A 90 11.15 2.34 -6.57
C ILE A 90 12.00 2.96 -5.46
N GLY A 91 12.69 2.10 -4.70
CA GLY A 91 13.70 2.50 -3.72
C GLY A 91 15.10 2.13 -4.21
N TYR A 92 16.07 3.03 -3.99
CA TYR A 92 17.48 2.79 -4.32
C TYR A 92 18.29 2.55 -3.05
N ILE A 93 19.13 1.51 -3.07
CA ILE A 93 20.10 1.23 -2.01
C ILE A 93 21.49 1.19 -2.64
N PRO A 94 22.42 2.08 -2.25
CA PRO A 94 23.76 2.09 -2.81
C PRO A 94 24.51 0.80 -2.49
N LEU A 95 25.35 0.36 -3.44
CA LEU A 95 26.31 -0.72 -3.22
C LEU A 95 27.75 -0.14 -3.25
N PRO A 96 28.62 -0.53 -2.28
CA PRO A 96 28.28 -1.24 -1.05
C PRO A 96 27.36 -0.40 -0.13
N LEU A 97 26.60 -1.05 0.76
CA LEU A 97 25.67 -0.36 1.67
C LEU A 97 26.39 0.75 2.44
N GLY A 98 25.78 1.93 2.49
CA GLY A 98 26.31 3.11 3.19
C GLY A 98 27.32 3.92 2.38
N ALA A 99 27.67 3.49 1.16
CA ALA A 99 28.44 4.31 0.25
C ALA A 99 27.62 5.52 -0.23
N ASP A 100 28.28 6.67 -0.38
CA ASP A 100 27.76 7.82 -1.11
C ASP A 100 27.90 7.57 -2.62
N ASN A 101 27.19 6.55 -3.10
CA ASN A 101 27.22 6.09 -4.48
C ASN A 101 25.83 6.24 -5.10
N SER A 102 25.76 6.88 -6.26
CA SER A 102 24.52 7.01 -7.04
C SER A 102 24.65 6.39 -8.44
N GLU A 103 25.67 5.55 -8.66
CA GLU A 103 25.97 4.92 -9.95
C GLU A 103 26.00 3.39 -9.90
N HIS A 104 25.94 2.76 -8.71
CA HIS A 104 25.81 1.29 -8.57
C HIS A 104 25.07 0.93 -7.28
N GLY A 105 24.00 0.15 -7.41
CA GLY A 105 23.11 -0.13 -6.28
C GLY A 105 22.03 -1.15 -6.60
N LEU A 106 21.16 -1.39 -5.61
CA LEU A 106 19.96 -2.17 -5.76
C LEU A 106 18.76 -1.25 -6.01
N LEU A 107 17.90 -1.63 -6.96
CA LEU A 107 16.53 -1.15 -6.99
C LEU A 107 15.61 -2.16 -6.32
N CYS A 108 14.77 -1.66 -5.43
CA CYS A 108 13.69 -2.38 -4.78
C CYS A 108 12.37 -1.86 -5.36
N ILE A 109 11.66 -2.70 -6.10
CA ILE A 109 10.50 -2.31 -6.90
C ILE A 109 9.26 -3.08 -6.44
N ASN A 110 8.14 -2.39 -6.26
CA ASN A 110 6.83 -3.01 -6.00
C ASN A 110 6.10 -3.36 -7.30
N HIS A 111 5.21 -4.35 -7.23
CA HIS A 111 4.28 -4.74 -8.30
C HIS A 111 2.87 -4.82 -7.73
N GLU A 112 2.05 -3.82 -8.05
CA GLU A 112 0.87 -3.50 -7.26
C GLU A 112 -0.36 -4.35 -7.62
N TYR A 113 -0.67 -4.44 -8.91
CA TYR A 113 -1.86 -5.10 -9.44
C TYR A 113 -1.64 -5.61 -10.88
N THR A 114 -2.55 -6.42 -11.40
CA THR A 114 -2.54 -6.84 -12.81
C THR A 114 -3.68 -6.21 -13.61
N SER A 115 -3.42 -5.93 -14.89
CA SER A 115 -4.43 -5.49 -15.86
C SER A 115 -4.81 -6.64 -16.79
N ARG A 116 -5.79 -7.44 -16.38
CA ARG A 116 -6.18 -8.68 -17.06
C ARG A 116 -6.51 -8.50 -18.54
N GLU A 117 -7.18 -7.40 -18.88
CA GLU A 117 -7.58 -7.06 -20.25
C GLU A 117 -6.39 -6.81 -21.18
N VAL A 118 -5.22 -6.51 -20.61
CA VAL A 118 -3.97 -6.34 -21.36
C VAL A 118 -3.18 -7.65 -21.37
N MET A 119 -3.17 -8.36 -20.23
CA MET A 119 -2.36 -9.56 -20.06
C MET A 119 -2.91 -10.79 -20.77
N PHE A 120 -4.23 -10.91 -20.92
CA PHE A 120 -4.87 -12.15 -21.37
C PHE A 120 -5.89 -11.87 -22.48
N PRO A 121 -5.63 -12.35 -23.72
CA PRO A 121 -6.57 -12.17 -24.83
C PRO A 121 -7.98 -12.68 -24.52
N GLY A 122 -8.98 -11.84 -24.80
CA GLY A 122 -10.40 -12.19 -24.67
C GLY A 122 -11.00 -12.03 -23.28
N LEU A 123 -10.25 -11.52 -22.30
CA LEU A 123 -10.76 -11.24 -20.96
C LEU A 123 -10.99 -9.74 -20.76
N GLY A 124 -12.05 -9.36 -20.04
CA GLY A 124 -12.31 -8.00 -19.61
C GLY A 124 -11.55 -7.59 -18.35
N LYS A 125 -11.80 -6.34 -17.91
CA LYS A 125 -11.14 -5.74 -16.75
C LYS A 125 -11.51 -6.44 -15.44
N ASN A 126 -10.60 -6.43 -14.48
CA ASN A 126 -10.80 -7.02 -13.13
C ASN A 126 -12.08 -6.54 -12.43
N ASN A 127 -12.42 -5.26 -12.59
CA ASN A 127 -13.54 -4.61 -11.90
C ASN A 127 -14.76 -4.36 -12.81
N ASP A 128 -14.81 -4.88 -14.03
CA ASP A 128 -15.98 -4.69 -14.90
C ASP A 128 -17.18 -5.52 -14.38
N PRO A 129 -18.30 -4.90 -13.96
CA PRO A 129 -19.46 -5.63 -13.46
C PRO A 129 -20.11 -6.55 -14.49
N LYS A 130 -19.96 -6.27 -15.80
CA LYS A 130 -20.58 -7.05 -16.90
C LYS A 130 -19.76 -8.27 -17.30
N ASP A 131 -18.47 -8.27 -16.99
CA ASP A 131 -17.52 -9.33 -17.34
C ASP A 131 -16.84 -9.94 -16.10
N LYS A 132 -17.38 -9.65 -14.90
CA LYS A 132 -16.75 -9.98 -13.62
C LYS A 132 -16.44 -11.47 -13.54
N HIS A 133 -15.16 -11.78 -13.73
CA HIS A 133 -14.54 -13.11 -13.62
C HIS A 133 -15.01 -14.16 -14.63
N LYS A 134 -15.52 -13.78 -15.81
CA LYS A 134 -15.75 -14.76 -16.89
C LYS A 134 -14.42 -15.23 -17.49
N GLY A 135 -14.34 -16.50 -17.89
CA GLY A 135 -13.15 -17.07 -18.54
C GLY A 135 -11.92 -17.26 -17.63
N ILE A 136 -11.99 -16.92 -16.34
CA ILE A 136 -10.87 -17.06 -15.42
C ILE A 136 -10.62 -18.52 -15.09
N THR A 137 -9.37 -18.95 -15.25
CA THR A 137 -8.90 -20.28 -14.87
C THR A 137 -7.95 -20.23 -13.68
N ARG A 138 -7.63 -21.39 -13.12
CA ARG A 138 -6.63 -21.54 -12.05
C ARG A 138 -5.25 -21.06 -12.51
N GLU A 139 -4.89 -21.32 -13.76
CA GLU A 139 -3.62 -20.92 -14.36
C GLU A 139 -3.50 -19.39 -14.46
N ILE A 140 -4.56 -18.72 -14.91
CA ILE A 140 -4.61 -17.24 -14.95
C ILE A 140 -4.43 -16.66 -13.53
N VAL A 141 -5.15 -17.19 -12.54
CA VAL A 141 -5.01 -16.73 -11.15
C VAL A 141 -3.60 -16.96 -10.61
N ALA A 142 -2.96 -18.08 -10.93
CA ALA A 142 -1.58 -18.33 -10.53
C ALA A 142 -0.59 -17.33 -11.17
N ILE A 143 -0.79 -17.00 -12.46
CA ILE A 143 0.00 -15.96 -13.15
C ILE A 143 -0.22 -14.60 -12.50
N GLU A 144 -1.49 -14.21 -12.24
CA GLU A 144 -1.81 -12.97 -11.54
C GLU A 144 -1.08 -12.90 -10.19
N MET A 145 -1.19 -13.93 -9.35
CA MET A 145 -0.52 -13.99 -8.04
C MET A 145 1.01 -13.93 -8.14
N ALA A 146 1.61 -14.53 -9.18
CA ALA A 146 3.05 -14.46 -9.43
C ALA A 146 3.52 -13.08 -9.93
N CYS A 147 2.64 -12.27 -10.52
CA CYS A 147 2.95 -10.91 -10.97
C CYS A 147 3.04 -9.89 -9.83
N HIS A 148 2.35 -10.13 -8.70
CA HIS A 148 2.31 -9.21 -7.56
C HIS A 148 3.59 -9.29 -6.72
N GLY A 149 3.75 -8.34 -5.80
CA GLY A 149 4.78 -8.36 -4.77
C GLY A 149 5.89 -7.39 -5.07
N GLY A 150 7.12 -7.88 -5.23
CA GLY A 150 8.29 -7.03 -5.48
C GLY A 150 9.41 -7.70 -6.27
N SER A 151 10.28 -6.87 -6.83
CA SER A 151 11.55 -7.24 -7.45
C SER A 151 12.70 -6.53 -6.76
N ILE A 152 13.81 -7.24 -6.53
CA ILE A 152 15.10 -6.64 -6.20
C ILE A 152 16.02 -6.94 -7.39
N ILE A 153 16.62 -5.89 -7.96
CA ILE A 153 17.57 -5.98 -9.06
C ILE A 153 18.81 -5.15 -8.74
N GLU A 154 19.97 -5.60 -9.19
CA GLU A 154 21.20 -4.82 -9.14
C GLU A 154 21.34 -4.03 -10.43
N ILE A 155 21.69 -2.75 -10.31
CA ILE A 155 21.88 -1.85 -11.45
C ILE A 155 23.19 -1.10 -11.31
N GLU A 156 23.80 -0.79 -12.44
CA GLU A 156 24.98 0.06 -12.50
C GLU A 156 24.91 0.99 -13.71
N LYS A 157 25.60 2.11 -13.60
CA LYS A 157 25.76 3.08 -14.68
C LYS A 157 27.06 2.81 -15.40
N HIS A 158 26.95 2.51 -16.69
CA HIS A 158 28.08 2.22 -17.57
C HIS A 158 28.01 3.14 -18.79
N ASN A 159 29.08 3.90 -19.06
CA ASN A 159 29.14 4.89 -20.14
C ASN A 159 27.95 5.87 -20.16
N GLY A 160 27.54 6.33 -18.98
CA GLY A 160 26.44 7.29 -18.83
C GLY A 160 25.03 6.68 -18.90
N LYS A 161 24.88 5.37 -19.17
CA LYS A 161 23.59 4.68 -19.22
C LYS A 161 23.45 3.66 -18.09
N TRP A 162 22.25 3.56 -17.54
CA TRP A 162 21.92 2.54 -16.57
C TRP A 162 21.71 1.19 -17.25
N ARG A 163 22.16 0.11 -16.60
CA ARG A 163 21.89 -1.27 -16.99
C ARG A 163 21.61 -2.12 -15.77
N VAL A 164 20.87 -3.21 -15.97
CA VAL A 164 20.73 -4.28 -14.98
C VAL A 164 22.01 -5.13 -15.00
N VAL A 165 22.53 -5.45 -13.82
CA VAL A 165 23.66 -6.36 -13.66
C VAL A 165 23.14 -7.80 -13.79
N PRO A 166 23.60 -8.56 -14.80
CA PRO A 166 23.15 -9.95 -15.01
C PRO A 166 23.63 -10.85 -13.86
N ASP A 167 22.87 -11.92 -13.61
CA ASP A 167 23.19 -12.96 -12.62
C ASP A 167 23.52 -12.41 -11.22
N SER A 168 22.91 -11.28 -10.85
CA SER A 168 23.15 -10.67 -9.55
C SER A 168 22.77 -11.62 -8.42
N LYS A 169 23.69 -11.78 -7.47
CA LYS A 169 23.44 -12.53 -6.23
C LYS A 169 22.35 -11.89 -5.36
N TYR A 170 21.96 -10.65 -5.61
CA TYR A 170 20.90 -9.96 -4.88
C TYR A 170 19.54 -10.09 -5.57
N ALA A 171 19.52 -10.55 -6.83
CA ALA A 171 18.31 -10.63 -7.62
C ALA A 171 17.25 -11.51 -6.95
N ARG A 172 16.04 -10.98 -6.80
CA ARG A 172 14.97 -11.68 -6.09
C ARG A 172 13.59 -11.24 -6.54
N ARG A 173 12.68 -12.21 -6.63
CA ARG A 173 11.24 -11.97 -6.65
C ARG A 173 10.59 -12.32 -5.32
N ILE A 174 9.65 -11.47 -4.94
CA ILE A 174 8.72 -11.67 -3.83
C ILE A 174 7.33 -11.68 -4.45
N THR A 175 6.53 -12.70 -4.21
CA THR A 175 5.25 -12.90 -4.90
C THR A 175 4.10 -13.15 -3.94
N ALA A 176 2.86 -12.89 -4.40
CA ALA A 176 1.66 -13.29 -3.67
C ALA A 176 1.41 -14.81 -3.71
N LEU A 177 2.08 -15.52 -4.64
CA LEU A 177 1.83 -16.92 -4.92
C LEU A 177 2.40 -17.86 -3.88
N ASP A 178 3.65 -17.63 -3.46
CA ASP A 178 4.40 -18.65 -2.71
C ASP A 178 5.41 -18.11 -1.70
N THR A 179 5.69 -16.79 -1.68
CA THR A 179 6.75 -16.28 -0.82
C THR A 179 6.35 -16.38 0.65
N PRO A 180 7.07 -17.13 1.49
CA PRO A 180 6.78 -17.16 2.91
C PRO A 180 7.18 -15.84 3.56
N ILE A 181 6.28 -15.29 4.38
CA ILE A 181 6.46 -14.03 5.09
C ILE A 181 6.17 -14.27 6.57
N ALA A 182 7.07 -13.84 7.44
CA ALA A 182 6.88 -13.87 8.89
C ALA A 182 5.97 -12.72 9.34
N VAL A 183 5.28 -12.88 10.46
CA VAL A 183 4.55 -11.79 11.12
C VAL A 183 5.21 -11.50 12.44
N SER A 184 5.60 -10.24 12.66
CA SER A 184 6.21 -9.78 13.92
C SER A 184 5.51 -8.56 14.49
N GLY A 185 5.90 -8.17 15.70
CA GLY A 185 5.27 -7.08 16.45
C GLY A 185 4.03 -7.49 17.25
N PRO A 186 3.27 -6.52 17.78
CA PRO A 186 2.26 -6.75 18.80
C PRO A 186 1.08 -7.64 18.39
N ALA A 187 0.76 -7.76 17.10
CA ALA A 187 -0.35 -8.60 16.64
C ALA A 187 0.09 -10.03 16.28
N ALA A 188 1.40 -10.31 16.19
CA ALA A 188 1.91 -11.62 15.80
C ALA A 188 1.41 -12.73 16.74
N GLY A 189 0.78 -13.75 16.16
CA GLY A 189 0.20 -14.90 16.87
C GLY A 189 -1.14 -14.65 17.59
N HIS A 190 -1.71 -13.46 17.44
CA HIS A 190 -3.06 -13.15 17.90
C HIS A 190 -4.09 -14.08 17.23
N PRO A 191 -5.15 -14.54 17.93
CA PRO A 191 -6.14 -15.46 17.37
C PRO A 191 -6.76 -15.00 16.04
N ARG A 192 -6.94 -13.69 15.85
CA ARG A 192 -7.44 -13.08 14.60
C ARG A 192 -6.48 -13.16 13.41
N LEU A 193 -5.23 -13.57 13.62
CA LEU A 193 -4.24 -13.84 12.55
C LEU A 193 -4.03 -15.34 12.30
N ARG A 194 -4.74 -16.21 13.02
CA ARG A 194 -4.64 -17.66 12.85
C ARG A 194 -5.61 -18.12 11.78
N THR A 195 -5.14 -19.04 10.96
CA THR A 195 -5.92 -19.68 9.90
C THR A 195 -5.78 -21.19 9.98
N SER A 196 -6.56 -21.93 9.19
CA SER A 196 -6.41 -23.39 9.11
C SER A 196 -4.99 -23.80 8.66
N ALA A 197 -4.38 -23.04 7.75
CA ALA A 197 -3.03 -23.29 7.25
C ALA A 197 -1.90 -22.79 8.17
N ASP A 198 -2.17 -21.82 9.04
CA ASP A 198 -1.23 -21.33 10.04
C ASP A 198 -1.94 -21.13 11.39
N PRO A 199 -2.01 -22.19 12.23
CA PRO A 199 -2.60 -22.11 13.56
C PRO A 199 -1.75 -21.28 14.53
N THR A 200 -0.51 -20.90 14.17
CA THR A 200 0.35 -20.08 15.03
C THR A 200 0.05 -18.59 14.87
N GLY A 201 -0.46 -18.15 13.71
CA GLY A 201 -0.73 -16.76 13.37
C GLY A 201 0.53 -15.92 13.18
N LYS A 202 1.63 -16.55 12.77
CA LYS A 202 2.97 -15.96 12.64
C LYS A 202 3.60 -16.11 11.26
N ARG A 203 2.93 -16.80 10.32
CA ARG A 203 3.44 -17.07 8.97
C ARG A 203 2.34 -16.90 7.95
N VAL A 204 2.58 -16.12 6.91
CA VAL A 204 1.65 -15.88 5.81
C VAL A 204 2.35 -16.12 4.48
N ILE A 205 1.61 -16.59 3.47
CA ILE A 205 2.11 -16.69 2.11
C ILE A 205 1.76 -15.40 1.37
N GLY A 206 2.79 -14.71 0.91
CA GLY A 206 2.68 -13.58 0.00
C GLY A 206 2.32 -12.24 0.64
N THR A 207 2.42 -11.23 -0.22
CA THR A 207 2.07 -9.82 0.01
C THR A 207 1.20 -9.33 -1.16
N LEU A 208 0.30 -8.38 -0.91
CA LEU A 208 -0.76 -7.99 -1.87
C LEU A 208 -0.87 -6.48 -2.02
N GLY A 209 -1.29 -6.02 -3.20
CA GLY A 209 -1.58 -4.60 -3.44
C GLY A 209 -0.40 -3.72 -3.07
N ASN A 210 0.79 -4.12 -3.52
CA ASN A 210 2.04 -3.48 -3.14
C ASN A 210 2.18 -2.14 -3.86
N CYS A 211 1.80 -1.06 -3.19
CA CYS A 211 1.66 0.28 -3.76
C CYS A 211 3.00 1.04 -3.66
N ALA A 212 3.06 2.07 -2.81
CA ALA A 212 4.28 2.81 -2.51
C ALA A 212 5.19 2.08 -1.48
N GLY A 213 6.12 2.79 -0.85
CA GLY A 213 7.13 2.16 -0.01
C GLY A 213 8.05 3.13 0.70
N GLY A 214 9.16 2.60 1.19
CA GLY A 214 10.27 3.36 1.74
C GLY A 214 11.52 2.52 1.93
N ILE A 215 12.66 3.19 2.16
CA ILE A 215 13.93 2.56 2.51
C ILE A 215 14.31 3.00 3.92
N THR A 216 14.60 2.05 4.81
CA THR A 216 15.02 2.37 6.18
C THR A 216 16.47 2.90 6.20
N PRO A 217 16.87 3.65 7.24
CA PRO A 217 18.27 4.11 7.38
C PRO A 217 19.30 2.98 7.46
N TRP A 218 18.88 1.75 7.73
CA TRP A 218 19.74 0.57 7.76
C TRP A 218 19.63 -0.30 6.49
N GLY A 219 19.04 0.23 5.42
CA GLY A 219 19.01 -0.41 4.10
C GLY A 219 18.11 -1.64 4.05
N THR A 220 16.92 -1.57 4.64
CA THR A 220 15.83 -2.52 4.37
C THR A 220 14.74 -1.85 3.55
N TYR A 221 14.06 -2.66 2.75
CA TYR A 221 12.99 -2.25 1.86
C TYR A 221 11.64 -2.44 2.53
N LEU A 222 10.83 -1.37 2.59
CA LEU A 222 9.47 -1.38 3.11
C LEU A 222 8.47 -1.37 1.95
N MET A 223 7.77 -2.49 1.76
CA MET A 223 6.65 -2.62 0.83
C MET A 223 5.35 -2.34 1.58
N THR A 224 4.41 -1.63 0.97
CA THR A 224 3.14 -1.30 1.62
C THR A 224 1.96 -1.99 0.95
N GLU A 225 1.13 -2.66 1.75
CA GLU A 225 -0.08 -3.33 1.28
C GLU A 225 -1.28 -2.37 1.37
N GLU A 226 -1.86 -2.02 0.22
CA GLU A 226 -2.82 -0.93 0.10
C GLU A 226 -4.23 -1.48 -0.17
N ASN A 227 -4.61 -1.65 -1.45
CA ASN A 227 -5.91 -2.15 -1.89
C ASN A 227 -6.17 -3.66 -1.68
N VAL A 228 -5.75 -4.23 -0.53
CA VAL A 228 -5.85 -5.67 -0.22
C VAL A 228 -7.26 -6.23 -0.21
N HIS A 229 -8.25 -5.39 0.03
CA HIS A 229 -9.66 -5.78 0.04
C HIS A 229 -10.16 -6.38 -1.28
N GLY A 230 -9.61 -5.95 -2.42
CA GLY A 230 -10.00 -6.38 -3.76
C GLY A 230 -9.68 -7.85 -4.04
N TYR A 231 -8.74 -8.45 -3.30
CA TYR A 231 -8.30 -9.83 -3.51
C TYR A 231 -9.20 -10.85 -2.82
N PHE A 232 -10.04 -10.41 -1.88
CA PHE A 232 -10.94 -11.28 -1.12
C PHE A 232 -12.34 -11.31 -1.72
N SER A 233 -12.95 -12.49 -1.67
CA SER A 233 -14.30 -12.79 -2.14
C SER A 233 -15.13 -13.45 -1.03
N GLY A 234 -16.43 -13.62 -1.25
CA GLY A 234 -17.39 -14.17 -0.29
C GLY A 234 -18.59 -13.23 -0.11
N ASP A 235 -19.51 -13.59 0.78
CA ASP A 235 -20.69 -12.80 1.13
C ASP A 235 -20.93 -12.77 2.65
N TRP A 236 -21.54 -11.68 3.10
CA TRP A 236 -21.84 -11.34 4.47
C TRP A 236 -23.04 -12.09 5.04
N GLU A 237 -24.09 -12.20 4.23
CA GLU A 237 -25.41 -12.64 4.69
C GLU A 237 -25.71 -14.06 4.20
N HIS A 238 -25.32 -14.38 2.96
CA HIS A 238 -25.64 -15.64 2.33
C HIS A 238 -24.38 -16.45 2.08
N HIS A 239 -24.44 -17.72 2.48
CA HIS A 239 -23.68 -18.73 1.81
C HIS A 239 -24.31 -18.93 0.43
N PRO A 240 -23.65 -18.68 -0.71
CA PRO A 240 -23.95 -19.54 -1.82
C PRO A 240 -23.49 -20.92 -1.34
N ARG A 241 -24.43 -21.83 -1.03
CA ARG A 241 -24.14 -23.25 -1.26
C ARG A 241 -23.75 -23.27 -2.71
N ARG A 242 -22.45 -23.25 -2.99
CA ARG A 242 -21.94 -23.53 -4.31
C ARG A 242 -22.50 -24.90 -4.62
N THR A 243 -23.50 -24.89 -5.48
CA THR A 243 -24.19 -26.12 -5.86
C THR A 243 -23.20 -26.91 -6.71
N PRO A 244 -23.36 -28.24 -6.85
CA PRO A 244 -22.57 -28.99 -7.82
C PRO A 244 -22.58 -28.39 -9.25
N ALA A 245 -23.60 -27.59 -9.61
CA ALA A 245 -23.65 -26.86 -10.88
C ALA A 245 -22.68 -25.65 -10.94
N ASP A 246 -22.25 -25.09 -9.81
CA ASP A 246 -21.15 -24.11 -9.72
C ASP A 246 -19.76 -24.78 -9.78
N HIS A 247 -19.73 -26.12 -9.80
CA HIS A 247 -18.54 -26.98 -9.75
C HIS A 247 -18.30 -27.81 -11.02
N ASP A 248 -19.07 -27.60 -12.09
CA ASP A 248 -19.01 -28.43 -13.32
C ASP A 248 -17.83 -28.07 -14.25
N ASP A 249 -16.74 -27.54 -13.70
CA ASP A 249 -15.48 -27.31 -14.43
C ASP A 249 -14.34 -28.26 -14.02
N GLY A 250 -14.51 -29.03 -12.93
CA GLY A 250 -13.46 -29.89 -12.38
C GLY A 250 -12.17 -29.15 -11.96
N LYS A 251 -12.19 -27.81 -11.88
CA LYS A 251 -11.02 -26.94 -11.71
C LYS A 251 -11.14 -25.97 -10.53
N SER A 252 -12.35 -25.61 -10.13
CA SER A 252 -12.67 -24.81 -8.92
C SER A 252 -12.43 -25.61 -7.62
N ASN A 253 -12.26 -24.93 -6.48
CA ASN A 253 -12.01 -25.64 -5.21
C ASN A 253 -13.18 -26.57 -4.85
N PRO A 254 -12.91 -27.84 -4.47
CA PRO A 254 -13.95 -28.71 -3.96
C PRO A 254 -14.53 -28.07 -2.71
N GLY A 255 -15.86 -27.95 -2.65
CA GLY A 255 -16.56 -27.30 -1.54
C GLY A 255 -16.07 -27.77 -0.17
N GLY A 256 -16.02 -26.85 0.79
CA GLY A 256 -15.68 -27.13 2.18
C GLY A 256 -16.62 -26.37 3.12
N GLU A 257 -16.50 -26.63 4.43
CA GLU A 257 -17.32 -25.92 5.42
C GLU A 257 -17.18 -24.41 5.26
N SER A 258 -18.33 -23.74 5.23
CA SER A 258 -18.49 -22.30 5.11
C SER A 258 -18.95 -21.72 6.43
N ILE A 259 -18.37 -20.60 6.84
CA ILE A 259 -18.70 -19.87 8.05
C ILE A 259 -19.61 -18.69 7.67
N PRO A 260 -20.87 -18.64 8.15
CA PRO A 260 -21.70 -17.45 8.02
C PRO A 260 -21.03 -16.28 8.75
N MET A 261 -20.96 -15.13 8.08
CA MET A 261 -20.32 -13.94 8.65
C MET A 261 -21.27 -13.10 9.51
N GLU A 262 -22.57 -13.39 9.49
CA GLU A 262 -23.54 -12.76 10.39
C GLU A 262 -23.18 -13.04 11.85
N GLY A 263 -23.08 -11.97 12.66
CA GLY A 263 -22.61 -12.07 14.05
C GLY A 263 -21.12 -12.44 14.22
N HIS A 264 -20.37 -12.67 13.13
CA HIS A 264 -18.94 -12.96 13.20
C HIS A 264 -18.16 -11.72 13.68
N PRO A 265 -17.14 -11.87 14.56
CA PRO A 265 -16.37 -10.74 15.09
C PRO A 265 -15.71 -9.85 14.02
N GLU A 266 -15.42 -10.41 12.84
CA GLU A 266 -14.79 -9.68 11.74
C GLU A 266 -15.76 -8.84 10.90
N LYS A 267 -17.08 -9.01 11.01
CA LYS A 267 -18.04 -8.29 10.14
C LYS A 267 -17.83 -6.78 10.21
N ALA A 268 -17.79 -6.21 11.41
CA ALA A 268 -17.56 -4.77 11.60
C ALA A 268 -16.19 -4.31 11.07
N ASN A 269 -15.13 -5.10 11.31
CA ASN A 269 -13.77 -4.81 10.84
C ASN A 269 -13.70 -4.78 9.30
N TYR A 270 -14.26 -5.78 8.64
CA TYR A 270 -14.20 -5.92 7.20
C TYR A 270 -15.16 -4.99 6.46
N THR A 271 -16.33 -4.70 7.02
CA THR A 271 -17.18 -3.61 6.51
C THR A 271 -16.41 -2.29 6.51
N ARG A 272 -15.68 -1.98 7.59
CA ARG A 272 -14.86 -0.76 7.67
C ARG A 272 -13.70 -0.75 6.67
N TYR A 273 -13.10 -1.90 6.43
CA TYR A 273 -11.97 -2.06 5.52
C TYR A 273 -12.39 -2.19 4.04
N GLY A 274 -13.66 -2.51 3.76
CA GLY A 274 -14.18 -2.81 2.42
C GLY A 274 -13.92 -4.23 1.93
N VAL A 275 -13.66 -5.19 2.83
CA VAL A 275 -13.57 -6.62 2.50
C VAL A 275 -15.00 -7.21 2.49
N PRO A 276 -15.35 -8.18 1.65
CA PRO A 276 -14.66 -8.53 0.41
C PRO A 276 -14.90 -7.45 -0.66
N GLY A 277 -13.87 -7.08 -1.42
CA GLY A 277 -14.01 -6.19 -2.59
C GLY A 277 -14.25 -6.96 -3.90
N GLY A 278 -13.71 -8.18 -4.00
CA GLY A 278 -13.98 -9.10 -5.10
C GLY A 278 -13.52 -8.64 -6.49
N SER A 279 -12.46 -7.81 -6.55
CA SER A 279 -11.77 -7.40 -7.79
C SER A 279 -11.04 -8.55 -8.47
N TYR A 280 -10.66 -9.57 -7.71
CA TYR A 280 -10.03 -10.78 -8.22
C TYR A 280 -10.88 -12.03 -7.97
N ALA A 281 -10.74 -13.01 -8.85
CA ALA A 281 -11.44 -14.28 -8.75
C ALA A 281 -10.68 -15.32 -7.89
N TRP A 282 -9.63 -14.90 -7.16
CA TRP A 282 -8.69 -15.81 -6.52
C TRP A 282 -9.36 -16.79 -5.56
N GLY A 283 -10.38 -16.36 -4.81
CA GLY A 283 -11.16 -17.21 -3.91
C GLY A 283 -11.90 -18.37 -4.59
N ARG A 284 -12.08 -18.36 -5.93
CA ARG A 284 -12.59 -19.51 -6.68
C ARG A 284 -11.64 -20.70 -6.66
N PHE A 285 -10.33 -20.43 -6.66
CA PHE A 285 -9.27 -21.44 -6.80
C PHE A 285 -8.35 -21.55 -5.58
N HIS A 286 -8.36 -20.57 -4.67
CA HIS A 286 -7.58 -20.55 -3.44
C HIS A 286 -8.48 -20.20 -2.25
N ARG A 287 -8.82 -21.20 -1.42
CA ARG A 287 -9.78 -21.05 -0.30
C ARG A 287 -9.41 -19.92 0.67
N ARG A 288 -8.12 -19.63 0.82
CA ARG A 288 -7.64 -18.55 1.70
C ARG A 288 -8.19 -17.17 1.31
N PHE A 289 -8.56 -16.94 0.05
CA PHE A 289 -9.13 -15.67 -0.41
C PHE A 289 -10.67 -15.66 -0.44
N ASP A 290 -11.31 -16.67 0.15
CA ASP A 290 -12.74 -16.73 0.36
C ASP A 290 -13.01 -16.53 1.87
N ILE A 291 -13.62 -15.40 2.23
CA ILE A 291 -13.84 -15.05 3.65
C ILE A 291 -14.82 -15.99 4.34
N ASN A 292 -15.69 -16.68 3.59
CA ASN A 292 -16.57 -17.69 4.16
C ASN A 292 -15.82 -19.00 4.44
N ALA A 293 -14.66 -19.24 3.81
CA ALA A 293 -13.83 -20.43 4.06
C ALA A 293 -12.70 -20.18 5.05
N GLU A 294 -12.04 -19.02 4.98
CA GLU A 294 -10.92 -18.64 5.84
C GLU A 294 -11.07 -17.19 6.33
N PRO A 295 -11.99 -16.95 7.30
CA PRO A 295 -12.43 -15.60 7.68
C PRO A 295 -11.36 -14.74 8.31
N ASN A 296 -10.21 -15.30 8.72
CA ASN A 296 -9.10 -14.55 9.29
C ASN A 296 -7.99 -14.24 8.28
N GLU A 297 -8.02 -14.80 7.06
CA GLU A 297 -6.91 -14.60 6.12
C GLU A 297 -6.74 -13.11 5.76
N ALA A 298 -7.84 -12.37 5.56
CA ALA A 298 -7.75 -10.94 5.24
C ALA A 298 -7.12 -10.09 6.37
N ASN A 299 -7.13 -10.54 7.63
CA ASN A 299 -6.43 -9.87 8.72
C ASN A 299 -4.90 -9.98 8.61
N ARG A 300 -4.39 -10.94 7.84
CA ARG A 300 -2.95 -11.15 7.62
C ARG A 300 -2.39 -10.27 6.49
N PHE A 301 -3.19 -9.38 5.94
CA PHE A 301 -2.83 -8.40 4.90
C PHE A 301 -3.26 -6.98 5.27
N GLY A 302 -2.70 -5.98 4.59
CA GLY A 302 -2.86 -4.56 4.90
C GLY A 302 -1.79 -4.06 5.87
N TRP A 303 -0.58 -4.63 5.80
CA TRP A 303 0.54 -4.30 6.67
C TRP A 303 1.71 -3.75 5.85
N ILE A 304 2.62 -3.05 6.52
CA ILE A 304 3.95 -2.78 5.97
C ILE A 304 4.81 -4.06 6.08
N VAL A 305 5.46 -4.46 4.99
CA VAL A 305 6.33 -5.63 4.88
C VAL A 305 7.77 -5.17 4.73
N GLU A 306 8.63 -5.55 5.68
CA GLU A 306 10.07 -5.28 5.62
C GLU A 306 10.81 -6.44 4.96
N VAL A 307 11.69 -6.11 4.02
CA VAL A 307 12.51 -7.04 3.23
C VAL A 307 13.97 -6.64 3.40
N ASP A 308 14.86 -7.62 3.56
CA ASP A 308 16.30 -7.41 3.44
C ASP A 308 16.72 -7.61 1.96
N PRO A 309 17.08 -6.55 1.23
CA PRO A 309 17.46 -6.65 -0.17
C PRO A 309 18.91 -7.11 -0.37
N LEU A 310 19.72 -7.12 0.69
CA LEU A 310 21.12 -7.59 0.65
C LEU A 310 21.24 -9.09 0.88
N ASP A 311 20.18 -9.73 1.38
CA ASP A 311 20.09 -11.17 1.59
C ASP A 311 18.85 -11.73 0.85
N PRO A 312 19.03 -12.32 -0.35
CA PRO A 312 17.90 -12.85 -1.12
C PRO A 312 17.22 -14.06 -0.45
N ALA A 313 17.88 -14.71 0.52
CA ALA A 313 17.33 -15.84 1.28
C ALA A 313 16.56 -15.41 2.53
N SER A 314 16.68 -14.14 2.93
CA SER A 314 15.98 -13.59 4.10
C SER A 314 14.46 -13.77 4.00
N THR A 315 13.79 -14.05 5.11
CA THR A 315 12.31 -14.10 5.13
C THR A 315 11.76 -12.69 5.35
N PRO A 316 10.92 -12.14 4.44
CA PRO A 316 10.25 -10.86 4.67
C PRO A 316 9.38 -10.88 5.93
N VAL A 317 9.14 -9.72 6.54
CA VAL A 317 8.42 -9.61 7.82
C VAL A 317 7.31 -8.57 7.75
N LYS A 318 6.06 -8.96 8.02
CA LYS A 318 4.96 -8.02 8.27
C LYS A 318 5.14 -7.38 9.64
N ARG A 319 5.25 -6.05 9.68
CA ARG A 319 5.56 -5.28 10.90
C ARG A 319 4.30 -4.70 11.53
N THR A 320 3.70 -5.48 12.43
CA THR A 320 2.34 -5.17 12.93
C THR A 320 2.26 -3.97 13.88
N ALA A 321 3.38 -3.45 14.37
CA ALA A 321 3.39 -2.26 15.22
C ALA A 321 3.03 -0.98 14.45
N LEU A 322 3.14 -0.98 13.11
CA LEU A 322 2.87 0.17 12.25
C LEU A 322 1.38 0.31 11.90
N GLY A 323 0.53 -0.60 12.38
CA GLY A 323 -0.91 -0.58 12.12
C GLY A 323 -1.30 -1.41 10.90
N ARG A 324 -2.62 -1.56 10.71
CA ARG A 324 -3.23 -2.27 9.58
C ARG A 324 -4.27 -1.38 8.92
N PHE A 325 -4.00 -0.93 7.71
CA PHE A 325 -4.85 -0.06 6.89
C PHE A 325 -4.35 -0.11 5.43
N ARG A 326 -4.92 0.68 4.51
CA ARG A 326 -4.47 0.69 3.11
C ARG A 326 -3.26 1.59 2.97
N HIS A 327 -2.11 1.05 3.36
CA HIS A 327 -0.87 1.80 3.41
C HIS A 327 -0.43 2.22 2.01
N GLU A 328 -0.24 3.52 1.77
CA GLU A 328 0.52 3.96 0.60
C GLU A 328 1.98 4.27 0.96
N GLY A 329 2.42 5.53 0.97
CA GLY A 329 3.84 5.82 1.21
C GLY A 329 4.26 5.50 2.64
N THR A 330 5.52 5.11 2.84
CA THR A 330 6.09 4.84 4.18
C THR A 330 7.47 5.47 4.28
N GLU A 331 7.49 6.78 4.51
CA GLU A 331 8.72 7.56 4.53
C GLU A 331 9.27 7.68 5.96
N SER A 332 10.59 7.69 6.10
CA SER A 332 11.24 7.59 7.41
C SER A 332 12.21 8.72 7.69
N ILE A 333 12.30 9.15 8.95
CA ILE A 333 13.38 10.00 9.46
C ILE A 333 13.93 9.43 10.77
N VAL A 334 15.19 9.76 11.03
CA VAL A 334 15.76 9.65 12.37
C VAL A 334 15.54 10.99 13.07
N ASN A 335 14.72 10.99 14.12
CA ASN A 335 14.46 12.18 14.91
C ASN A 335 15.72 12.62 15.68
N GLY A 336 15.76 13.86 16.18
CA GLY A 336 16.93 14.38 16.93
C GLY A 336 17.27 13.60 18.21
N ASP A 337 16.32 12.81 18.73
CA ASP A 337 16.54 11.86 19.82
C ASP A 337 16.98 10.45 19.35
N GLY A 338 17.36 10.30 18.08
CA GLY A 338 17.86 9.06 17.49
C GLY A 338 16.81 7.98 17.23
N ARG A 339 15.53 8.21 17.55
CA ARG A 339 14.46 7.24 17.26
C ARG A 339 14.01 7.35 15.81
N LEU A 340 13.68 6.22 15.20
CA LEU A 340 13.04 6.22 13.89
C LEU A 340 11.59 6.72 14.02
N VAL A 341 11.20 7.60 13.11
CA VAL A 341 9.83 8.02 12.86
C VAL A 341 9.45 7.61 11.44
N LEU A 342 8.28 6.99 11.27
CA LEU A 342 7.72 6.60 9.97
C LEU A 342 6.38 7.28 9.78
N TYR A 343 6.14 7.83 8.60
CA TYR A 343 4.88 8.45 8.20
C TYR A 343 4.21 7.62 7.13
N SER A 344 2.91 7.38 7.28
CA SER A 344 2.14 6.60 6.32
C SER A 344 0.71 7.11 6.18
N GLY A 345 0.22 7.13 4.94
CA GLY A 345 -1.17 7.45 4.62
C GLY A 345 -2.02 6.19 4.49
N ASP A 346 -3.32 6.34 4.75
CA ASP A 346 -4.35 5.35 4.42
C ASP A 346 -5.09 5.84 3.18
N ASP A 347 -4.83 5.23 2.02
CA ASP A 347 -5.38 5.73 0.74
C ASP A 347 -6.82 5.27 0.52
N GLN A 348 -7.73 5.84 1.31
CA GLN A 348 -9.14 5.86 0.98
C GLN A 348 -9.77 7.22 1.29
N PRO A 349 -10.89 7.56 0.63
CA PRO A 349 -11.61 8.78 0.94
C PRO A 349 -12.00 8.83 2.42
N PHE A 350 -11.68 9.95 3.07
CA PHE A 350 -11.96 10.25 4.46
C PHE A 350 -11.19 9.42 5.50
N GLU A 351 -10.06 8.84 5.10
CA GLU A 351 -9.12 8.17 6.02
C GLU A 351 -8.06 9.12 6.58
N TYR A 352 -7.07 8.54 7.26
CA TYR A 352 -6.17 9.25 8.15
C TYR A 352 -4.71 9.17 7.74
N LEU A 353 -3.91 10.08 8.31
CA LEU A 353 -2.46 10.03 8.30
C LEU A 353 -1.95 9.47 9.61
N TYR A 354 -0.95 8.59 9.52
CA TYR A 354 -0.36 7.91 10.64
C TYR A 354 1.12 8.23 10.78
N ARG A 355 1.59 8.22 12.02
CA ARG A 355 3.00 8.35 12.37
C ARG A 355 3.38 7.28 13.38
N PHE A 356 4.34 6.43 13.06
CA PHE A 356 4.94 5.52 14.02
C PHE A 356 6.23 6.13 14.57
N VAL A 357 6.45 6.02 15.87
CA VAL A 357 7.73 6.35 16.51
C VAL A 357 8.23 5.12 17.24
N SER A 358 9.42 4.64 16.85
CA SER A 358 10.08 3.50 17.48
C SER A 358 10.36 3.74 18.97
N ALA A 359 10.43 2.67 19.74
CA ALA A 359 10.79 2.72 21.16
C ALA A 359 12.31 2.84 21.35
N GLY A 360 13.07 2.12 20.53
CA GLY A 360 14.53 2.16 20.51
C GLY A 360 15.09 3.26 19.61
N ARG A 361 16.41 3.41 19.63
CA ARG A 361 17.15 4.31 18.74
C ARG A 361 17.74 3.53 17.57
N VAL A 362 17.88 4.19 16.44
CA VAL A 362 18.64 3.66 15.30
C VAL A 362 20.11 3.52 15.72
N ALA A 363 20.68 2.35 15.47
CA ALA A 363 22.10 2.07 15.60
C ALA A 363 22.75 2.21 14.21
N PRO A 364 23.36 3.37 13.87
CA PRO A 364 23.87 3.63 12.53
C PRO A 364 24.99 2.66 12.12
N ASP A 365 25.85 2.28 13.07
CA ASP A 365 27.01 1.42 12.81
C ASP A 365 26.72 -0.08 13.06
N ASN A 366 25.47 -0.43 13.39
CA ASN A 366 25.09 -1.81 13.66
C ASN A 366 23.71 -2.13 13.07
N ARG A 367 23.69 -2.43 11.77
CA ARG A 367 22.48 -2.83 11.03
C ARG A 367 21.69 -3.93 11.72
N ALA A 368 22.37 -4.96 12.25
CA ALA A 368 21.72 -6.09 12.89
C ALA A 368 20.94 -5.69 14.16
N ALA A 369 21.41 -4.67 14.90
CA ALA A 369 20.71 -4.16 16.07
C ALA A 369 19.38 -3.47 15.73
N ASN A 370 19.19 -3.03 14.48
CA ASN A 370 17.95 -2.38 14.03
C ASN A 370 16.87 -3.37 13.58
N ARG A 371 17.20 -4.67 13.44
CA ARG A 371 16.32 -5.69 12.84
C ARG A 371 14.90 -5.70 13.40
N ASP A 372 14.75 -5.50 14.70
CA ASP A 372 13.45 -5.61 15.38
C ASP A 372 12.92 -4.23 15.83
N LEU A 373 13.52 -3.13 15.36
CA LEU A 373 13.17 -1.76 15.78
C LEU A 373 11.74 -1.37 15.38
N LEU A 374 11.23 -1.97 14.31
CA LEU A 374 9.87 -1.77 13.80
C LEU A 374 8.81 -2.57 14.56
N ASP A 375 9.18 -3.41 15.52
CA ASP A 375 8.22 -4.21 16.30
C ASP A 375 7.75 -3.51 17.59
N GLN A 376 8.43 -2.45 18.01
CA GLN A 376 8.16 -1.76 19.27
C GLN A 376 8.18 -0.25 19.11
N GLY A 377 7.08 0.40 19.46
CA GLY A 377 6.95 1.84 19.40
C GLY A 377 5.55 2.30 19.78
N ALA A 378 5.19 3.48 19.29
CA ALA A 378 3.88 4.08 19.42
C ALA A 378 3.39 4.53 18.04
N LEU A 379 2.18 4.12 17.68
CA LEU A 379 1.48 4.58 16.48
C LEU A 379 0.57 5.75 16.86
N PHE A 380 0.64 6.81 16.07
CA PHE A 380 -0.14 8.04 16.22
C PHE A 380 -0.97 8.26 14.97
N VAL A 381 -2.09 8.99 15.14
CA VAL A 381 -2.95 9.46 14.06
C VAL A 381 -2.98 10.99 14.06
N ALA A 382 -2.96 11.59 12.87
CA ALA A 382 -2.98 13.04 12.73
C ALA A 382 -4.37 13.61 12.99
N ARG A 383 -4.42 14.76 13.67
CA ARG A 383 -5.60 15.62 13.74
C ARG A 383 -5.23 17.03 13.30
N PHE A 384 -5.88 17.50 12.24
CA PHE A 384 -5.70 18.84 11.67
C PHE A 384 -6.67 19.86 12.28
N HIS A 385 -6.12 20.98 12.74
CA HIS A 385 -6.87 22.07 13.34
C HIS A 385 -7.12 23.20 12.33
N PRO A 386 -8.20 23.99 12.48
CA PRO A 386 -8.57 25.05 11.52
C PRO A 386 -7.47 26.10 11.28
N GLU A 387 -6.61 26.33 12.27
CA GLU A 387 -5.51 27.29 12.23
C GLU A 387 -4.28 26.80 11.44
N GLY A 388 -4.35 25.62 10.82
CA GLY A 388 -3.25 25.06 10.01
C GLY A 388 -2.18 24.32 10.83
N THR A 389 -2.45 24.03 12.10
CA THR A 389 -1.61 23.16 12.93
C THR A 389 -2.12 21.72 12.92
N LEU A 390 -1.27 20.77 13.34
CA LEU A 390 -1.67 19.39 13.58
C LEU A 390 -1.21 18.90 14.95
N THR A 391 -1.97 17.96 15.51
CA THR A 391 -1.56 17.18 16.68
C THR A 391 -1.54 15.71 16.35
N TRP A 392 -0.47 15.03 16.73
CA TRP A 392 -0.37 13.58 16.69
C TRP A 392 -1.02 13.00 17.95
N ALA A 393 -2.24 12.47 17.81
CA ALA A 393 -2.92 11.77 18.89
C ALA A 393 -2.40 10.33 18.96
N LEU A 394 -2.10 9.84 20.17
CA LEU A 394 -1.79 8.42 20.33
C LEU A 394 -3.00 7.61 19.88
N ASP A 395 -2.78 6.58 19.06
CA ASP A 395 -3.80 5.58 18.82
C ASP A 395 -3.95 4.76 20.12
N LEU A 396 -4.95 5.11 20.94
CA LEU A 396 -5.14 4.70 22.34
C LEU A 396 -5.50 3.21 22.54
N ARG A 397 -5.12 2.31 21.62
CA ARG A 397 -5.21 0.86 21.82
C ARG A 397 -4.40 0.33 23.02
N ARG A 398 -3.67 1.19 23.75
CA ARG A 398 -2.87 0.86 24.95
C ARG A 398 -3.40 1.35 26.30
N GLU A 399 -4.53 2.05 26.39
CA GLU A 399 -5.08 2.34 27.73
C GLU A 399 -5.83 1.12 28.29
N ARG A 400 -5.15 0.39 29.18
CA ARG A 400 -5.82 -0.43 30.19
C ARG A 400 -6.73 0.49 31.02
N ILE A 401 -8.04 0.24 30.94
CA ILE A 401 -9.05 0.83 31.81
C ILE A 401 -8.68 0.57 33.28
N ASP A 402 -8.51 1.65 34.05
CA ASP A 402 -8.64 1.61 35.51
C ASP A 402 -10.14 1.50 35.86
N PRO A 403 -10.62 0.40 36.46
CA PRO A 403 -12.04 0.22 36.78
C PRO A 403 -12.56 1.21 37.83
N GLY A 404 -11.69 2.00 38.48
CA GLY A 404 -12.01 2.79 39.66
C GLY A 404 -12.33 4.28 39.44
N LYS A 405 -12.06 4.88 38.28
CA LYS A 405 -12.25 6.33 38.10
C LYS A 405 -13.49 6.66 37.26
N ARG A 406 -14.59 6.98 37.94
CA ARG A 406 -15.71 7.72 37.33
C ARG A 406 -15.27 9.16 37.02
N VAL A 407 -15.33 9.54 35.75
CA VAL A 407 -15.32 10.95 35.35
C VAL A 407 -16.73 11.53 35.57
N PRO A 408 -16.89 12.74 36.14
CA PRO A 408 -18.22 13.27 36.48
C PRO A 408 -18.98 13.66 35.21
N ARG A 409 -20.28 13.33 35.16
CA ARG A 409 -21.21 13.92 34.18
C ARG A 409 -21.71 15.27 34.69
N PRO A 410 -21.76 16.33 33.86
CA PRO A 410 -22.56 17.51 34.20
C PRO A 410 -24.05 17.17 34.04
N GLY A 411 -24.81 17.31 35.14
CA GLY A 411 -26.28 17.41 35.30
C GLY A 411 -27.23 16.67 34.33
N GLY A 412 -28.22 15.87 34.76
CA GLY A 412 -28.77 15.62 36.09
C GLY A 412 -29.96 14.65 36.04
N ARG A 413 -30.34 14.25 37.27
CA ARG A 413 -31.56 13.56 37.76
C ARG A 413 -31.93 12.14 37.28
N ALA A 414 -32.43 11.41 38.28
CA ALA A 414 -32.58 9.98 38.44
C ALA A 414 -33.97 9.45 38.05
N ASP A 415 -34.11 8.16 37.69
CA ASP A 415 -34.82 7.15 38.51
C ASP A 415 -34.64 5.70 37.99
N ARG A 416 -35.16 4.74 38.76
CA ARG A 416 -34.83 3.30 39.00
C ARG A 416 -35.14 2.24 37.92
N GLY A 417 -34.46 1.07 37.97
CA GLY A 417 -35.01 -0.27 37.59
C GLY A 417 -34.03 -1.27 36.91
N PRO A 418 -34.10 -2.62 37.13
CA PRO A 418 -32.89 -3.47 37.17
C PRO A 418 -32.53 -4.32 35.94
N ALA A 419 -31.20 -4.54 35.82
CA ALA A 419 -30.38 -5.55 35.14
C ALA A 419 -31.01 -6.66 34.25
N ARG A 420 -30.47 -6.80 33.02
CA ARG A 420 -30.14 -8.11 32.38
C ARG A 420 -28.96 -7.97 31.38
N GLY A 421 -28.05 -8.95 31.41
CA GLY A 421 -27.28 -9.43 30.25
C GLY A 421 -26.03 -8.64 29.83
N ARG A 422 -24.85 -9.12 30.22
CA ARG A 422 -23.55 -8.68 29.69
C ARG A 422 -23.33 -9.26 28.30
N CYS A 423 -23.12 -8.41 27.30
CA CYS A 423 -22.30 -8.68 26.12
C CYS A 423 -21.24 -7.57 26.04
N ALA A 424 -19.97 -7.94 25.99
CA ALA A 424 -18.88 -7.01 25.72
C ALA A 424 -18.67 -6.92 24.19
N PRO A 425 -18.81 -5.74 23.57
CA PRO A 425 -18.23 -5.48 22.25
C PRO A 425 -16.80 -4.97 22.48
N GLY A 426 -15.78 -5.42 21.75
CA GLY A 426 -15.69 -5.33 20.29
C GLY A 426 -14.84 -4.10 19.98
N TYR A 427 -13.60 -4.29 19.52
CA TYR A 427 -12.74 -3.20 19.07
C TYR A 427 -13.32 -2.63 17.78
N ALA A 428 -14.17 -1.61 17.93
CA ALA A 428 -14.65 -0.72 16.90
C ALA A 428 -14.40 0.71 17.40
N HIS A 429 -13.67 1.52 16.64
CA HIS A 429 -13.44 2.91 17.00
C HIS A 429 -14.49 3.82 16.34
N GLY A 430 -15.30 4.44 17.19
CA GLY A 430 -15.76 5.82 17.11
C GLY A 430 -15.79 6.37 18.55
N PRO A 431 -15.91 7.69 18.84
CA PRO A 431 -15.87 8.88 18.00
C PRO A 431 -14.72 9.82 18.44
N TYR A 432 -13.65 9.93 17.66
CA TYR A 432 -12.66 11.00 17.88
C TYR A 432 -12.47 11.73 16.56
N GLY A 433 -12.74 13.05 16.58
CA GLY A 433 -12.81 13.92 15.42
C GLY A 433 -11.48 14.17 14.71
N GLY A 434 -10.85 13.12 14.19
CA GLY A 434 -9.96 13.23 13.04
C GLY A 434 -10.80 13.68 11.84
N ARG A 435 -10.38 14.74 11.16
CA ARG A 435 -10.96 15.09 9.87
C ARG A 435 -10.34 14.17 8.84
N GLY A 436 -11.19 13.40 8.15
CA GLY A 436 -10.76 12.55 7.04
C GLY A 436 -10.11 13.39 5.95
N ALA A 437 -9.00 12.91 5.39
CA ALA A 437 -8.34 13.49 4.22
C ALA A 437 -9.09 13.13 2.93
N GLN A 438 -8.91 13.89 1.85
CA GLN A 438 -9.62 13.64 0.59
C GLN A 438 -9.22 12.30 -0.08
N SER A 439 -7.99 11.85 0.15
CA SER A 439 -7.39 10.50 0.03
C SER A 439 -5.87 10.77 0.14
N SER A 440 -5.12 10.09 1.01
CA SER A 440 -3.71 10.45 1.27
C SER A 440 -2.75 9.48 0.60
N GLN A 441 -2.00 9.96 -0.39
CA GLN A 441 -1.17 9.08 -1.23
C GLN A 441 0.30 9.02 -0.77
N ARG A 442 1.08 10.11 -0.90
CA ARG A 442 2.54 10.06 -0.66
C ARG A 442 3.05 11.14 0.30
N PRO A 443 3.68 10.76 1.43
CA PRO A 443 4.52 11.65 2.22
C PRO A 443 5.92 11.80 1.57
N CYS A 444 6.45 13.03 1.54
CA CYS A 444 7.83 13.36 1.15
C CYS A 444 8.45 14.28 2.20
N LEU A 445 9.75 14.11 2.50
CA LEU A 445 10.49 14.93 3.46
C LEU A 445 11.62 15.71 2.75
N ARG A 446 11.84 16.97 3.14
CA ARG A 446 12.93 17.83 2.62
C ARG A 446 13.96 18.14 3.71
N ASP A 447 15.19 18.53 3.31
CA ASP A 447 16.35 18.88 4.15
C ASP A 447 16.11 19.83 5.35
N ALA A 448 14.94 20.48 5.39
CA ALA A 448 14.49 21.31 6.51
C ALA A 448 13.26 20.72 7.21
N GLN A 449 13.24 19.42 7.57
CA GLN A 449 12.17 18.74 8.34
C GLN A 449 10.72 19.20 8.00
N GLN A 450 10.44 19.47 6.72
CA GLN A 450 9.10 19.81 6.24
C GLN A 450 8.49 18.58 5.61
N GLU A 451 7.33 18.17 6.13
CA GLU A 451 6.50 17.07 5.64
C GLU A 451 5.59 17.58 4.52
N PHE A 452 5.63 16.93 3.36
CA PHE A 452 4.70 17.15 2.25
C PHE A 452 3.87 15.89 2.07
N GLN A 453 2.55 16.01 1.88
CA GLN A 453 1.68 14.88 1.60
C GLN A 453 0.83 15.20 0.37
N THR A 454 0.77 14.28 -0.60
CA THR A 454 -0.21 14.39 -1.69
C THR A 454 -1.59 13.96 -1.19
N GLN A 455 -2.60 14.81 -1.43
CA GLN A 455 -4.00 14.46 -1.29
C GLN A 455 -4.63 14.35 -2.68
N ALA A 456 -5.07 13.15 -3.08
CA ALA A 456 -5.75 12.97 -4.34
C ALA A 456 -7.23 13.40 -4.22
N GLY A 457 -7.79 13.89 -5.32
CA GLY A 457 -9.13 14.48 -5.32
C GLY A 457 -10.24 13.44 -5.17
N SER A 458 -11.19 13.69 -4.26
CA SER A 458 -12.44 12.92 -4.17
C SER A 458 -13.46 13.45 -5.20
N GLY A 459 -13.31 13.10 -6.48
CA GLY A 459 -14.26 13.49 -7.52
C GLY A 459 -15.62 12.80 -7.31
N ARG A 460 -16.69 13.57 -7.01
CA ARG A 460 -18.06 13.09 -7.22
C ARG A 460 -18.29 12.97 -8.73
N SER A 461 -18.55 11.77 -9.23
CA SER A 461 -19.24 11.61 -10.51
C SER A 461 -20.65 12.20 -10.36
N GLY A 462 -20.82 13.45 -10.73
CA GLY A 462 -22.15 14.04 -10.87
C GLY A 462 -22.88 13.33 -12.01
N GLU A 463 -24.02 12.72 -11.71
CA GLU A 463 -24.99 12.34 -12.73
C GLU A 463 -25.32 13.55 -13.62
N PRO A 464 -25.48 13.38 -14.94
CA PRO A 464 -25.96 14.46 -15.78
C PRO A 464 -27.39 14.76 -15.36
N ALA A 465 -27.65 15.99 -14.91
CA ALA A 465 -29.01 16.50 -14.81
C ALA A 465 -29.62 16.44 -16.21
N GLY A 466 -30.62 15.57 -16.39
CA GLY A 466 -31.43 15.52 -17.59
C GLY A 466 -32.05 16.89 -17.86
N GLY A 467 -31.85 17.37 -19.09
CA GLY A 467 -32.59 18.47 -19.69
C GLY A 467 -33.65 17.93 -20.64
#